data_AF-A0A4R1X3V9-F1
#
_entry.id   AF-A0A4R1X3V9-F1
#
_cell.length_a   1.000
_cell.length_b   1.000
_cell.length_c   1.000
_cell.angle_alpha   90.00
_cell.angle_beta   90.00
_cell.angle_gamma   90.00
#
_symmetry.space_group_name_H-M   'P 1'
#
loop_
_entity.id
_entity.type
_entity.pdbx_description
1 polymer ?
#
loop_
_entity_poly.entity_id
_entity_poly.type
_entity_poly.pdbx_seq_one_letter_code
_entity_poly.pdbx_strand_id
1 'polypeptide(L)'
;MARSQTSDSVTLRVPSDVLASIEAIAEATDRSRSYIIVRALKTYLLNEGAEVLSQMRGRDQIAAGDVEDIDDLIADVDRIAAGHAA
;
A
#
# COMPACT_ATOMS: atom_id res chain seq x y z
N MET A 1 -24.70 11.29 -13.14
CA MET A 1 -24.39 9.86 -12.90
C MET A 1 -22.89 9.69 -13.04
N ALA A 2 -22.15 9.65 -11.93
CA ALA A 2 -20.71 9.46 -11.96
C ALA A 2 -20.41 8.08 -12.56
N ARG A 3 -19.64 8.04 -13.65
CA ARG A 3 -19.22 6.80 -14.28
C ARG A 3 -18.26 6.14 -13.29
N SER A 4 -18.73 5.13 -12.56
CA SER A 4 -17.88 4.27 -11.74
C SER A 4 -16.76 3.77 -12.65
N GLN A 5 -15.52 4.21 -12.40
CA GLN A 5 -14.38 3.76 -13.18
C GLN A 5 -14.20 2.27 -12.93
N THR A 6 -14.76 1.50 -13.85
CA THR A 6 -14.55 0.08 -14.05
C THR A 6 -13.11 -0.08 -14.52
N SER A 7 -12.24 -0.56 -13.64
CA SER A 7 -10.85 -1.01 -13.87
C SER A 7 -10.26 -0.82 -15.27
N ASP A 8 -9.12 -0.15 -15.36
CA ASP A 8 -8.32 -0.11 -16.59
C ASP A 8 -7.64 -1.47 -16.86
N SER A 9 -7.50 -1.81 -18.15
CA SER A 9 -6.81 -3.03 -18.56
C SER A 9 -5.29 -2.83 -18.58
N VAL A 10 -4.55 -3.85 -18.16
CA VAL A 10 -3.08 -3.88 -18.18
C VAL A 10 -2.63 -5.16 -18.85
N THR A 11 -1.67 -5.05 -19.77
CA THR A 11 -0.99 -6.22 -20.35
C THR A 11 0.27 -6.52 -19.54
N LEU A 12 0.37 -7.74 -19.02
CA LEU A 12 1.50 -8.18 -18.19
C LEU A 12 2.18 -9.40 -18.84
N ARG A 13 3.51 -9.40 -18.87
CA ARG A 13 4.31 -10.60 -19.17
C ARG A 13 4.64 -11.33 -17.88
N VAL A 14 4.33 -12.61 -17.84
CA VAL A 14 4.61 -13.51 -16.70
C VAL A 14 5.28 -14.80 -17.20
N PRO A 15 6.18 -15.40 -16.40
CA PRO A 15 6.70 -16.74 -16.67
C PRO A 15 5.56 -17.77 -16.84
N SER A 16 5.76 -18.74 -17.74
CA SER A 16 4.71 -19.72 -18.08
C SER A 16 4.32 -20.63 -16.93
N ASP A 17 5.28 -20.99 -16.08
CA ASP A 17 5.10 -21.80 -14.87
C ASP A 17 4.30 -21.04 -13.79
N VAL A 18 4.55 -19.74 -13.65
CA VAL A 18 3.77 -18.88 -12.75
C VAL A 18 2.33 -18.76 -13.23
N LEU A 19 2.12 -18.54 -14.54
CA LEU A 19 0.77 -18.46 -15.11
C LEU A 19 0.00 -19.77 -14.93
N ALA A 20 0.63 -20.92 -15.18
CA ALA A 20 0.03 -22.23 -14.97
C ALA A 20 -0.39 -22.45 -13.50
N SER A 21 0.43 -21.99 -12.56
CA SER A 21 0.11 -22.08 -11.12
C SER A 21 -1.08 -21.19 -10.74
N ILE A 22 -1.15 -19.97 -11.28
CA ILE A 22 -2.29 -19.06 -11.10
C ILE A 22 -3.58 -19.69 -11.65
N GLU A 23 -3.49 -20.32 -12.82
CA GLU A 23 -4.60 -21.01 -13.48
C GLU A 23 -5.12 -22.18 -12.64
N ALA A 24 -4.23 -23.01 -12.10
CA ALA A 24 -4.61 -24.12 -11.23
C ALA A 24 -5.33 -23.64 -9.95
N ILE A 25 -4.85 -22.56 -9.33
CA ILE A 25 -5.50 -21.97 -8.14
C ILE A 25 -6.86 -21.37 -8.49
N ALA A 26 -6.95 -20.66 -9.62
CA ALA A 26 -8.19 -20.07 -10.10
C ALA A 26 -9.27 -21.14 -10.30
N GLU A 27 -8.92 -22.24 -10.97
CA GLU A 27 -9.82 -23.39 -11.18
C GLU A 27 -10.24 -24.04 -9.86
N ALA A 28 -9.28 -24.36 -8.99
CA ALA A 28 -9.56 -25.02 -7.72
C ALA A 28 -10.41 -24.18 -6.75
N THR A 29 -10.47 -22.86 -6.95
CA THR A 29 -11.21 -21.92 -6.08
C THR A 29 -12.46 -21.35 -6.73
N ASP A 30 -12.81 -21.76 -7.95
CA ASP A 30 -13.90 -21.20 -8.75
C ASP A 30 -13.81 -19.66 -8.87
N ARG A 31 -12.61 -19.18 -9.22
CA ARG A 31 -12.30 -17.75 -9.38
C ARG A 31 -11.67 -17.48 -10.74
N SER A 32 -11.73 -16.22 -11.18
CA SER A 32 -11.02 -15.81 -12.40
C SER A 32 -9.51 -15.62 -12.14
N ARG A 33 -8.69 -15.81 -13.18
CA ARG A 33 -7.25 -15.46 -13.15
C ARG A 33 -7.03 -14.02 -12.67
N SER A 34 -7.85 -13.10 -13.17
CA SER A 34 -7.79 -11.69 -12.79
C SER A 34 -8.03 -11.49 -11.29
N TYR A 35 -8.96 -12.23 -10.68
CA TYR A 35 -9.20 -12.16 -9.24
C TYR A 35 -7.96 -12.58 -8.44
N ILE A 36 -7.30 -13.68 -8.82
CA ILE A 36 -6.08 -14.17 -8.15
C ILE A 36 -4.95 -13.15 -8.29
N ILE A 37 -4.74 -12.62 -9.50
CA ILE A 37 -3.69 -11.63 -9.79
C ILE A 37 -3.94 -10.33 -9.00
N VAL A 38 -5.15 -9.77 -9.06
CA VAL A 38 -5.50 -8.55 -8.33
C VAL A 38 -5.39 -8.75 -6.83
N ARG A 39 -5.75 -9.93 -6.31
CA ARG A 39 -5.56 -10.25 -4.88
C ARG A 39 -4.09 -10.22 -4.51
N ALA A 40 -3.21 -10.86 -5.28
CA ALA A 40 -1.76 -10.84 -5.04
C ALA A 40 -1.19 -9.41 -5.08
N LEU A 41 -1.59 -8.60 -6.07
CA LEU A 41 -1.17 -7.20 -6.18
C LEU A 41 -1.66 -6.34 -5.01
N LYS A 42 -2.89 -6.54 -4.54
CA LYS A 42 -3.39 -5.87 -3.34
C LYS A 42 -2.58 -6.27 -2.10
N THR A 43 -2.23 -7.54 -1.97
CA THR A 43 -1.39 -8.02 -0.87
C THR A 43 0.00 -7.39 -0.92
N TYR A 44 0.62 -7.28 -2.10
CA TYR A 44 1.89 -6.56 -2.26
C TYR A 44 1.75 -5.10 -1.80
N LEU A 45 0.73 -4.39 -2.27
CA LEU A 45 0.50 -2.98 -1.93
C LEU A 45 0.20 -2.74 -0.44
N LEU A 46 -0.44 -3.69 0.23
CA LEU A 46 -0.70 -3.61 1.67
C LEU A 46 0.54 -3.87 2.53
N ASN A 47 1.52 -4.61 2.01
CA ASN A 47 2.73 -4.98 2.73
C ASN A 47 3.93 -4.18 2.18
N GLU A 48 4.75 -4.79 1.33
CA GLU A 48 5.97 -4.20 0.77
C GLU A 48 5.72 -2.84 0.10
N GLY A 49 4.64 -2.74 -0.68
CA GLY A 49 4.27 -1.49 -1.35
C GLY A 49 3.85 -0.38 -0.41
N ALA A 50 3.31 -0.70 0.78
CA ALA A 50 2.85 0.32 1.73
C ALA A 50 4.01 1.14 2.27
N GLU A 51 5.15 0.49 2.55
CA GLU A 51 6.37 1.13 3.01
C GLU A 51 6.93 2.07 1.93
N VAL A 52 7.03 1.60 0.69
CA VAL A 52 7.49 2.42 -0.45
C VAL A 52 6.61 3.66 -0.63
N LEU A 53 5.28 3.47 -0.59
CA LEU A 53 4.32 4.58 -0.69
C LEU A 53 4.39 5.53 0.52
N SER A 54 4.71 5.03 1.70
CA SER A 54 4.91 5.84 2.91
C SER A 54 6.13 6.74 2.75
N GLN A 55 7.27 6.19 2.31
CA GLN A 55 8.50 6.94 2.10
C GLN A 55 8.37 7.99 0.99
N MET A 56 7.65 7.66 -0.09
CA MET A 56 7.34 8.64 -1.13
C MET A 56 6.55 9.82 -0.57
N ARG A 57 5.48 9.55 0.21
CA ARG A 57 4.69 10.59 0.86
C ARG A 57 5.52 11.45 1.82
N GLY A 58 6.39 10.84 2.62
CA GLY A 58 7.28 11.58 3.52
C GLY A 58 8.21 12.55 2.78
N ARG A 59 8.72 12.16 1.61
CA ARG A 59 9.52 13.06 0.75
C ARG A 59 8.69 14.23 0.22
N ASP A 60 7.44 13.97 -0.17
CA ASP A 60 6.53 15.01 -0.65
C ASP A 60 6.17 15.99 0.48
N GLN A 61 5.98 15.52 1.71
CA GLN A 61 5.75 16.36 2.90
C GLN A 61 6.95 17.28 3.18
N ILE A 62 8.17 16.72 3.17
CA ILE A 62 9.39 17.51 3.33
C ILE A 62 9.49 18.59 2.24
N ALA A 63 9.22 18.24 0.99
CA ALA A 63 9.24 19.18 -0.13
C ALA A 63 8.17 20.29 -0.01
N ALA A 64 7.03 19.98 0.62
CA ALA A 64 5.97 20.94 0.91
C ALA A 64 6.24 21.82 2.14
N GLY A 65 7.32 21.56 2.89
CA GLY A 65 7.63 22.25 4.14
C GLY A 65 6.81 21.76 5.34
N ASP A 66 6.12 20.62 5.21
CA ASP A 66 5.44 19.91 6.31
C ASP A 66 6.48 19.15 7.14
N VAL A 67 7.27 19.91 7.88
CA VAL A 67 8.36 19.43 8.74
C VAL A 67 8.25 20.08 10.11
N GLU A 68 8.63 19.35 11.14
CA GLU A 68 8.62 19.78 12.53
C GLU A 68 10.04 19.73 13.09
N ASP A 69 10.42 20.72 13.91
CA ASP A 69 11.71 20.72 14.59
C ASP A 69 11.73 19.62 15.65
N ILE A 70 12.85 18.89 15.72
CA ILE A 70 12.97 17.74 16.63
C ILE A 70 12.96 18.16 18.10
N ASP A 71 13.51 19.32 18.43
CA ASP A 71 13.55 19.81 19.81
C ASP A 71 12.15 20.20 20.29
N ASP A 72 11.35 20.81 19.40
CA ASP A 72 9.95 21.14 19.67
C ASP A 72 9.11 19.87 19.88
N LEU A 73 9.31 18.84 19.03
CA LEU A 73 8.63 17.56 19.16
C LEU A 73 8.96 16.85 20.48
N ILE A 74 10.23 16.86 20.91
CA ILE A 74 10.65 16.25 22.18
C ILE A 74 9.97 16.96 23.35
N ALA A 75 9.97 18.29 23.35
CA ALA A 75 9.31 19.08 24.40
C ALA A 75 7.80 18.79 24.49
N ASP A 76 7.16 18.54 23.35
CA ASP A 76 5.74 18.18 23.29
C ASP A 76 5.46 16.78 23.85
N VAL A 77 6.29 15.79 23.50
CA VAL A 77 6.17 14.42 24.04
C VAL A 77 6.37 14.41 25.57
N ASP A 78 7.37 15.13 26.07
CA ASP A 78 7.64 15.23 27.52
C ASP A 78 6.45 15.82 28.28
N ARG A 79 5.81 16.86 27.71
CA ARG A 79 4.61 17.48 28.29
C ARG A 79 3.43 16.51 28.34
N ILE A 80 3.22 15.73 27.27
CA ILE A 80 2.16 14.73 27.21
C ILE A 80 2.39 13.62 28.24
N ALA A 81 3.62 13.11 28.34
CA ALA A 81 3.99 12.07 29.30
C ALA A 81 3.79 12.52 30.76
N ALA A 82 4.20 13.74 31.09
CA ALA A 82 3.99 14.34 32.41
C ALA A 82 2.50 14.53 32.75
N GLY A 83 1.66 14.84 31.74
CA GLY A 83 0.22 15.01 31.91
C GLY A 83 -0.58 13.70 32.08
N HIS A 84 -0.06 12.57 31.57
CA HIS A 84 -0.68 11.24 31.76
C HIS A 84 -0.22 10.52 33.04
N ALA A 85 0.78 11.06 33.73
CA ALA A 85 1.31 10.52 34.98
C ALA A 85 0.58 11.03 36.25
N ALA A 86 -0.62 11.62 36.10
CA ALA A 86 -1.42 12.21 37.18
C ALA A 86 -2.70 11.41 37.46
#